data_AF-A0A354FTU7-F1
#
_entry.id   AF-A0A354FTU7-F1
#
_cell.length_a   1.000
_cell.length_b   1.000
_cell.length_c   1.000
_cell.angle_alpha   90.00
_cell.angle_beta   90.00
_cell.angle_gamma   90.00
#
_symmetry.space_group_name_H-M   'P 1'
#
loop_
_entity.id
_entity.type
_entity.pdbx_description
1 polymer ?
#
loop_
_entity_poly.entity_id
_entity_poly.type
_entity_poly.pdbx_seq_one_letter_code
_entity_poly.pdbx_strand_id
1 'polypeptide(L)' 'MTVTEVKGFGRQKGHTEIYRGSEYTVDFLPKVKIEIVVNEEDSQKVAEAIV' A
#
# COMPACT_ATOMS: atom_id res chain seq x y z
N MET A 1 -5.88 -13.63 10.23
CA MET A 1 -4.91 -12.74 9.58
C MET A 1 -4.65 -13.25 8.19
N THR A 2 -4.73 -12.38 7.19
CA THR A 2 -4.47 -12.69 5.79
C THR A 2 -3.45 -11.68 5.25
N VAL A 3 -2.46 -12.18 4.50
CA VAL A 3 -1.41 -11.37 3.89
C VAL A 3 -1.51 -11.47 2.39
N THR A 4 -1.40 -10.35 1.69
CA THR A 4 -1.46 -10.31 0.23
C THR A 4 -0.43 -9.35 -0.32
N GLU A 5 0.31 -9.78 -1.34
CA GLU A 5 1.20 -8.91 -2.09
C GLU A 5 0.38 -7.95 -2.95
N VAL A 6 0.67 -6.65 -2.84
CA VAL A 6 -0.04 -5.61 -3.59
C VAL A 6 0.95 -4.63 -4.20
N LYS A 7 0.45 -3.86 -5.16
CA LYS A 7 1.17 -2.79 -5.83
C LYS A 7 0.55 -1.45 -5.42
N GLY A 8 1.34 -0.58 -4.80
CA GLY A 8 0.88 0.70 -4.28
C GLY A 8 1.50 1.88 -5.01
N PHE A 9 0.76 2.99 -5.10
CA PHE A 9 1.22 4.27 -5.62
C PHE A 9 0.87 5.37 -4.60
N GLY A 10 1.70 6.41 -4.47
CA GLY A 10 1.46 7.47 -3.48
C GLY A 10 2.60 8.49 -3.40
N ARG A 11 2.72 9.20 -2.28
CA ARG A 11 3.74 10.27 -2.08
C ARG A 11 5.19 9.74 -2.00
N GLN A 12 5.37 8.42 -1.99
CA GLN A 12 6.68 7.77 -1.96
C GLN A 12 7.16 7.57 -3.40
N LYS A 13 8.06 8.46 -3.87
CA LYS A 13 8.65 8.50 -5.21
C LYS A 13 7.65 8.76 -6.34
N GLY A 14 7.44 10.05 -6.65
CA GLY A 14 6.73 10.50 -7.85
C GLY A 14 7.71 10.69 -9.02
N HIS A 15 7.81 9.71 -9.91
CA HIS A 15 8.40 9.91 -11.23
C HIS A 15 7.36 9.50 -12.28
N THR A 16 7.00 10.46 -13.13
CA THR A 16 6.16 10.24 -14.31
C THR A 16 7.12 10.14 -15.50
N GLU A 17 7.22 8.97 -16.14
CA GLU A 17 7.97 8.84 -17.39
C GLU A 17 7.03 8.96 -18.60
N ILE A 18 7.43 9.79 -19.57
CA ILE A 18 6.71 9.99 -20.83
C ILE A 18 7.22 8.96 -21.84
N TYR A 19 6.35 8.06 -22.31
CA TYR A 19 6.69 7.12 -23.38
C TYR A 19 5.82 7.38 -24.62
N ARG A 20 6.46 7.71 -25.76
CA ARG A 20 5.84 7.95 -27.07
C ARG A 20 4.67 8.97 -27.08
N GLY A 21 4.78 10.04 -26.30
CA GLY A 21 3.78 11.12 -26.31
C GLY A 21 2.45 10.77 -25.63
N SER A 22 2.39 9.68 -24.87
CA SER A 22 1.31 9.40 -23.92
C SER A 22 1.89 9.34 -22.51
N GLU A 23 1.24 10.00 -21.56
CA GLU A 23 1.61 9.91 -20.14
C GLU A 23 1.26 8.52 -19.63
N TYR A 24 2.28 7.68 -19.42
CA TYR A 24 2.12 6.42 -18.70
C TYR A 24 2.54 6.65 -17.26
N THR A 25 1.62 7.18 -16.45
CA THR A 25 1.66 6.87 -15.03
C THR A 25 1.60 5.35 -14.93
N VAL A 26 2.57 4.64 -14.37
CA VAL A 26 2.50 4.12 -13.00
C VAL A 26 3.76 3.33 -12.62
N ASP A 27 4.67 3.95 -11.87
CA ASP A 27 5.62 3.20 -11.04
C ASP A 27 4.89 2.72 -9.78
N PHE A 28 4.43 1.47 -9.80
CA PHE A 28 3.87 0.84 -8.61
C PHE A 28 5.00 0.24 -7.77
N LEU A 29 5.07 0.62 -6.50
CA LEU A 29 5.99 0.00 -5.56
C LEU A 29 5.38 -1.29 -4.99
N PRO A 30 6.17 -2.38 -4.89
CA PRO A 30 5.77 -3.56 -4.14
C PRO A 30 5.44 -3.20 -2.69
N LYS A 31 4.29 -3.65 -2.20
CA LYS A 31 3.78 -3.45 -0.84
C LYS A 31 3.13 -4.73 -0.33
N VAL A 32 2.94 -4.82 0.98
CA VAL A 32 2.22 -5.92 1.62
C VAL A 32 0.94 -5.36 2.24
N LYS A 33 -0.22 -5.95 1.90
CA LYS A 33 -1.49 -5.68 2.57
C LYS A 33 -1.69 -6.74 3.65
N ILE A 34 -1.97 -6.30 4.88
CA ILE A 34 -2.28 -7.17 6.02
C ILE A 34 -3.72 -6.90 6.45
N GLU A 35 -4.54 -7.93 6.46
CA GLU A 35 -5.92 -7.89 6.92
C GLU A 35 -6.05 -8.74 8.19
N ILE A 36 -6.46 -8.11 9.29
CA ILE A 36 -6.59 -8.73 10.59
C ILE A 36 -8.01 -8.47 11.11
N VAL A 37 -8.76 -9.55 11.35
CA VAL A 37 -10.05 -9.47 12.03
C VAL A 37 -9.78 -9.58 13.53
N VAL A 38 -10.22 -8.57 14.28
CA VAL A 38 -10.14 -8.49 15.73
C VAL A 38 -11.42 -7.89 16.27
N ASN A 39 -11.66 -8.06 17.57
CA ASN A 39 -12.75 -7.37 18.23
C ASN A 39 -12.47 -5.86 18.33
N GLU A 40 -13.51 -5.07 18.53
CA GLU A 40 -13.42 -3.60 18.56
C GLU A 40 -12.49 -3.11 19.69
N GLU A 41 -12.54 -3.77 20.85
CA GLU A 41 -11.68 -3.46 22.00
C GLU A 41 -10.19 -3.64 21.73
N ASP A 42 -9.81 -4.51 20.79
CA ASP A 42 -8.42 -4.81 20.45
C ASP A 42 -7.91 -4.00 19.24
N SER A 43 -8.80 -3.34 18.50
CA SER A 43 -8.49 -2.67 17.22
C SER A 43 -7.36 -1.63 17.35
N GLN A 44 -7.42 -0.78 18.38
CA GLN A 44 -6.44 0.28 18.62
C GLN A 44 -5.07 -0.28 18.99
N LYS A 45 -5.04 -1.28 19.89
CA LYS A 45 -3.81 -1.94 20.32
C LYS A 45 -3.09 -2.61 19.15
N VAL A 46 -3.87 -3.24 18.26
CA VAL A 46 -3.33 -3.88 17.05
C VAL A 46 -2.79 -2.86 16.06
N ALA A 47 -3.49 -1.74 15.86
CA ALA A 47 -3.01 -0.66 14.99
C ALA A 47 -1.67 -0.08 15.48
N GLU A 48 -1.56 0.22 16.78
CA GLU A 48 -0.32 0.74 17.39
C GLU A 48 0.86 -0.23 17.28
N ALA A 49 0.61 -1.54 17.33
CA ALA A 49 1.66 -2.54 17.19
C ALA A 49 2.21 -2.68 15.75
N ILE A 50 1.52 -2.14 14.75
CA ILE A 50 1.90 -2.22 13.32
C ILE A 50 2.67 -0.97 12.86
N VAL A 51 2.52 0.17 13.56
CA VAL A 51 3.13 1.48 13.22
C VAL A 51 4.66 1.46 13.31
#